data_AF-A0A024SGX9-F1
#
_entry.id   AF-A0A024SGX9-F1
#
_cell.length_a   1.000
_cell.length_b   1.000
_cell.length_c   1.000
_cell.angle_alpha   90.00
_cell.angle_beta   90.00
_cell.angle_gamma   90.00
#
_symmetry.space_group_name_H-M   'P 1'
#
loop_
_entity.id
_entity.type
_entity.pdbx_description
1 polymer ?
#
loop_
_entity_poly.entity_id
_entity_poly.type
_entity_poly.pdbx_seq_one_letter_code
_entity_poly.pdbx_strand_id
1 'polypeptide(L)'
;MLASMVSLLRLRRSTTILLALTLSVVTFVLLANPLSPVADSAGISLSVQSTGAGPRYPLCSNQTSANVTWPSQSWRAAAESKYGGLLEDKFTIAMSTFHRPRELHRTLTALLAAKIPSLHEIVIIWNNFDEKTPDPFVSQHGVPVRYRKPTRDSLNEKLWPDPEYRTQAILLSDDDVYYRPDDLEFVFQMWRKFGKDRMTGALARCATALPSGDWDYNFCSQKAHQDVYSMVLTNLAFTHIAFLDYYFSDDPAVTKIREYVDEAFNCEDIGLNFVMSMLTGSGPLLVRGSSQYINLDPSGGISRQTGHMQARSKCLNVFAEAFQCMPLVNETGRIEHGVKHNVWYKSVWNRIHG
;
A
#
# COMPACT_ATOMS: atom_id res chain seq x y z
N MET A 1 38.94 -18.02 -58.52
CA MET A 1 38.61 -17.73 -57.11
C MET A 1 37.10 -17.86 -56.84
N LEU A 2 36.53 -19.08 -56.96
CA LEU A 2 35.14 -19.33 -56.53
C LEU A 2 34.94 -20.72 -55.88
N ALA A 3 35.95 -21.60 -55.93
CA ALA A 3 35.88 -22.93 -55.30
C ALA A 3 36.25 -22.95 -53.80
N SER A 4 36.84 -21.87 -53.25
CA SER A 4 37.34 -21.84 -51.86
C SER A 4 36.37 -21.22 -50.83
N MET A 5 35.26 -20.61 -51.25
CA MET A 5 34.28 -20.02 -50.30
C MET A 5 33.10 -20.95 -49.99
N VAL A 6 32.83 -21.95 -50.81
CA VAL A 6 31.71 -22.90 -50.61
C VAL A 6 32.05 -23.98 -49.56
N SER A 7 33.34 -24.30 -49.39
CA SER A 7 33.84 -25.27 -48.41
C SER A 7 33.82 -24.75 -46.96
N LEU A 8 34.05 -23.45 -46.74
CA LEU A 8 33.98 -22.84 -45.40
C LEU A 8 32.55 -22.67 -44.86
N LEU A 9 31.55 -22.48 -45.74
CA LEU A 9 30.14 -22.33 -45.33
C LEU A 9 29.48 -23.68 -44.99
N ARG A 10 29.91 -24.79 -45.60
CA ARG A 10 29.42 -26.14 -45.27
C ARG A 10 29.97 -26.67 -43.94
N LEU A 11 31.20 -26.31 -43.58
CA LEU A 11 31.81 -26.71 -42.31
C LEU A 11 31.19 -25.99 -41.10
N ARG A 12 30.79 -24.71 -41.29
CA ARG A 12 30.16 -23.89 -40.24
C ARG A 12 28.72 -24.32 -39.93
N ARG A 13 27.94 -24.75 -40.94
CA ARG A 13 26.57 -25.26 -40.73
C ARG A 13 26.54 -26.64 -40.07
N SER A 14 27.51 -27.50 -40.36
CA SER A 14 27.58 -28.86 -39.80
C SER A 14 27.99 -28.87 -38.32
N THR A 15 28.85 -27.93 -37.91
CA THR A 15 29.25 -27.76 -36.50
C THR A 15 28.16 -27.16 -35.62
N THR A 16 27.28 -26.29 -36.15
CA THR A 16 26.15 -25.73 -35.39
C THR A 16 25.03 -26.76 -35.17
N ILE A 17 24.79 -27.66 -36.13
CA ILE A 17 23.78 -28.71 -36.02
C ILE A 17 24.22 -29.82 -35.05
N LEU A 18 25.52 -30.17 -35.02
CA LEU A 18 26.04 -31.17 -34.10
C LEU A 18 26.00 -30.68 -32.64
N LEU A 19 26.28 -29.40 -32.37
CA LEU A 19 26.19 -28.82 -31.01
C LEU A 19 24.75 -28.76 -30.49
N ALA A 20 23.77 -28.48 -31.38
CA ALA A 20 22.36 -28.40 -31.01
C ALA A 20 21.73 -29.79 -30.75
N LEU A 21 22.20 -30.83 -31.43
CA LEU A 21 21.78 -32.22 -31.18
C LEU A 21 22.43 -32.81 -29.92
N THR A 22 23.67 -32.43 -29.56
CA THR A 22 24.27 -32.88 -28.30
C THR A 22 23.65 -32.21 -27.08
N LEU A 23 23.24 -30.93 -27.16
CA LEU A 23 22.58 -30.26 -26.03
C LEU A 23 21.16 -30.77 -25.75
N SER A 24 20.43 -31.18 -26.78
CA SER A 24 19.05 -31.69 -26.65
C SER A 24 19.00 -33.13 -26.14
N VAL A 25 20.01 -33.95 -26.43
CA VAL A 25 20.11 -35.32 -25.88
C VAL A 25 20.55 -35.30 -24.39
N VAL A 26 21.42 -34.37 -23.99
CA VAL A 26 21.85 -34.23 -22.57
C VAL A 26 20.70 -33.71 -21.68
N THR A 27 19.79 -32.90 -22.22
CA THR A 27 18.60 -32.46 -21.46
C THR A 27 17.53 -33.55 -21.33
N PHE A 28 17.41 -34.46 -22.30
CA PHE A 28 16.45 -35.56 -22.23
C PHE A 28 16.89 -36.70 -21.30
N VAL A 29 18.20 -36.97 -21.20
CA VAL A 29 18.73 -38.02 -20.29
C VAL A 29 18.69 -37.58 -18.82
N LEU A 30 18.66 -36.26 -18.53
CA LEU A 30 18.51 -35.74 -17.16
C LEU A 30 17.05 -35.65 -16.66
N LEU A 31 16.06 -35.88 -17.53
CA LEU A 31 14.63 -35.81 -17.18
C LEU A 31 13.94 -37.19 -17.09
N ALA A 32 14.65 -38.29 -17.34
CA ALA A 32 14.03 -39.62 -17.46
C ALA A 32 14.53 -40.69 -16.47
N ASN A 33 15.36 -40.34 -15.47
CA ASN A 33 15.75 -41.27 -14.41
C ASN A 33 15.20 -40.80 -13.05
N PRO A 34 14.22 -41.51 -12.45
CA PRO A 34 13.85 -41.27 -11.06
C PRO A 34 15.01 -41.80 -10.21
N LEU A 35 15.74 -40.89 -9.57
CA LEU A 35 16.72 -41.26 -8.55
C LEU A 35 15.99 -42.05 -7.45
N SER A 36 16.48 -43.27 -7.21
CA SER A 36 16.05 -44.14 -6.12
C SER A 36 16.35 -43.50 -4.76
N PRO A 37 15.58 -43.82 -3.70
CA PRO A 37 15.64 -43.10 -2.44
C PRO A 37 16.95 -43.40 -1.70
N VAL A 38 17.63 -42.34 -1.27
CA VAL A 38 18.77 -42.46 -0.34
C VAL A 38 18.22 -42.81 1.03
N ALA A 39 18.80 -43.87 1.61
CA ALA A 39 18.44 -44.44 2.90
C ALA A 39 18.54 -43.43 4.05
N ASP A 40 17.60 -43.57 5.00
CA ASP A 40 17.45 -42.82 6.24
C ASP A 40 18.77 -42.72 7.03
N SER A 41 19.37 -41.53 7.05
CA SER A 41 20.23 -41.12 8.15
C SER A 41 19.34 -40.52 9.24
N ALA A 42 19.16 -41.29 10.32
CA ALA A 42 18.56 -40.93 11.60
C ALA A 42 18.19 -39.45 11.74
N GLY A 43 16.94 -39.11 11.40
CA GLY A 43 16.37 -37.83 11.73
C GLY A 43 16.37 -37.67 13.24
N ILE A 44 17.11 -36.68 13.74
CA ILE A 44 16.69 -36.01 14.97
C ILE A 44 15.35 -35.38 14.61
N SER A 45 14.28 -36.08 14.97
CA SER A 45 12.93 -35.56 15.06
C SER A 45 12.97 -34.39 16.04
N LEU A 46 13.30 -33.20 15.55
CA LEU A 46 12.75 -31.99 16.13
C LEU A 46 11.27 -32.05 15.82
N SER A 47 10.53 -32.68 16.72
CA SER A 47 9.09 -32.54 16.82
C SER A 47 8.82 -31.07 17.09
N VAL A 48 8.73 -30.26 16.04
CA VAL A 48 7.93 -29.04 16.12
C VAL A 48 6.52 -29.54 16.31
N GLN A 49 6.11 -29.66 17.57
CA GLN A 49 4.71 -29.69 17.93
C GLN A 49 4.10 -28.44 17.29
N SER A 50 3.47 -28.62 16.14
CA SER A 50 2.40 -27.74 15.70
C SER A 50 1.34 -27.85 16.78
N THR A 51 1.43 -26.97 17.78
CA THR A 51 0.24 -26.62 18.53
C THR A 51 -0.71 -26.05 17.47
N GLY A 52 -1.84 -26.71 17.22
CA GLY A 52 -2.90 -26.20 16.36
C GLY A 52 -3.58 -24.95 16.91
N ALA A 53 -2.85 -24.13 17.68
CA ALA A 53 -3.30 -22.87 18.21
C ALA A 53 -3.12 -21.83 17.10
N GLY A 54 -4.21 -21.14 16.76
CA GLY A 54 -4.20 -20.03 15.80
C GLY A 54 -3.32 -18.85 16.28
N PRO A 55 -3.43 -17.68 15.63
CA PRO A 55 -2.62 -16.52 16.01
C PRO A 55 -2.80 -16.15 17.50
N ARG A 56 -1.72 -15.71 18.16
CA ARG A 56 -1.67 -15.27 19.56
C ARG A 56 -2.76 -14.24 19.85
N TYR A 57 -2.94 -13.30 18.93
CA TYR A 57 -4.07 -12.37 18.90
C TYR A 57 -4.99 -12.76 17.74
N PRO A 58 -6.11 -13.46 18.02
CA PRO A 58 -7.08 -13.82 16.98
C PRO A 58 -7.76 -12.58 16.39
N LEU A 59 -8.40 -12.75 15.24
CA LEU A 59 -9.25 -11.71 14.65
C LEU A 59 -10.28 -11.22 15.66
N CYS A 60 -10.49 -9.91 15.74
CA CYS A 60 -11.49 -9.33 16.64
C CYS A 60 -12.90 -9.89 16.35
N SER A 61 -13.21 -10.20 15.08
CA SER A 61 -14.46 -10.84 14.66
C SER A 61 -14.69 -12.24 15.24
N ASN A 62 -13.62 -12.94 15.65
CA ASN A 62 -13.72 -14.26 16.27
C ASN A 62 -13.97 -14.18 17.79
N GLN A 63 -13.87 -13.00 18.40
CA GLN A 63 -14.15 -12.82 19.82
C GLN A 63 -15.64 -12.54 19.99
N THR A 64 -16.36 -13.48 20.62
CA THR A 64 -17.78 -13.32 21.00
C THR A 64 -17.95 -12.61 22.35
N SER A 65 -16.89 -12.05 22.91
CA SER A 65 -16.94 -11.38 24.21
C SER A 65 -17.57 -9.99 24.07
N ALA A 66 -18.34 -9.56 25.08
CA ALA A 66 -18.90 -8.21 25.15
C ALA A 66 -17.83 -7.09 25.16
N ASN A 67 -16.53 -7.45 25.27
CA ASN A 67 -15.41 -6.53 25.26
C ASN A 67 -14.96 -6.13 23.85
N VAL A 68 -15.41 -6.83 22.79
CA VAL A 68 -15.14 -6.45 21.39
C VAL A 68 -16.44 -5.92 20.77
N THR A 69 -16.82 -4.73 21.19
CA THR A 69 -17.85 -3.95 20.49
C THR A 69 -17.18 -2.99 19.53
N TRP A 70 -17.39 -3.15 18.22
CA TRP A 70 -17.03 -2.11 17.25
C TRP A 70 -17.87 -0.87 17.57
N PRO A 71 -17.28 0.25 18.02
CA PRO A 71 -18.01 1.45 18.44
C PRO A 71 -18.65 2.19 17.25
N SER A 72 -18.86 1.52 16.12
CA SER A 72 -19.09 2.13 14.82
C SER A 72 -20.29 3.07 14.78
N GLN A 73 -21.33 2.87 15.59
CA GLN A 73 -22.47 3.80 15.64
C GLN A 73 -22.19 5.03 16.51
N SER A 74 -21.63 4.83 17.71
CA SER A 74 -21.31 5.94 18.62
C SER A 74 -20.16 6.80 18.09
N TRP A 75 -19.13 6.17 17.52
CA TRP A 75 -18.04 6.86 16.84
C TRP A 75 -18.55 7.63 15.61
N ARG A 76 -19.38 7.03 14.75
CA ARG A 76 -19.96 7.76 13.60
C ARG A 76 -20.79 8.96 14.05
N ALA A 77 -21.60 8.81 15.10
CA ALA A 77 -22.38 9.92 15.64
C ALA A 77 -21.48 11.05 16.18
N ALA A 78 -20.40 10.70 16.89
CA ALA A 78 -19.42 11.67 17.37
C ALA A 78 -18.65 12.35 16.22
N ALA A 79 -18.26 11.57 15.21
CA ALA A 79 -17.62 12.05 14.00
C ALA A 79 -18.51 13.03 13.23
N GLU A 80 -19.78 12.69 13.04
CA GLU A 80 -20.77 13.57 12.41
C GLU A 80 -21.00 14.84 13.23
N SER A 81 -21.12 14.72 14.56
CA SER A 81 -21.28 15.87 15.43
C SER A 81 -20.09 16.85 15.37
N LYS A 82 -18.87 16.35 15.18
CA LYS A 82 -17.65 17.16 15.17
C LYS A 82 -17.28 17.67 13.77
N TYR A 83 -17.51 16.86 12.73
CA TYR A 83 -17.01 17.09 11.37
C TYR A 83 -18.10 17.19 10.30
N GLY A 84 -19.38 17.08 10.66
CA GLY A 84 -20.52 17.21 9.73
C GLY A 84 -20.61 18.57 9.04
N GLY A 85 -20.01 19.61 9.64
CA GLY A 85 -19.92 20.95 9.04
C GLY A 85 -18.78 21.14 8.03
N LEU A 86 -17.88 20.17 7.87
CA LEU A 86 -16.81 20.24 6.87
C LEU A 86 -17.34 19.87 5.48
N LEU A 87 -16.63 20.33 4.44
CA LEU A 87 -16.99 20.05 3.05
C LEU A 87 -16.89 18.55 2.76
N GLU A 88 -17.99 17.95 2.33
CA GLU A 88 -18.05 16.53 1.93
C GLU A 88 -17.93 16.28 0.42
N ASP A 89 -18.02 17.35 -0.38
CA ASP A 89 -17.90 17.34 -1.84
C ASP A 89 -16.50 17.76 -2.34
N LYS A 90 -15.60 18.06 -1.39
CA LYS A 90 -14.20 18.40 -1.61
C LYS A 90 -13.26 17.55 -0.76
N PHE A 91 -11.98 17.59 -1.07
CA PHE A 91 -10.93 16.94 -0.29
C PHE A 91 -9.66 17.78 -0.17
N THR A 92 -8.89 17.51 0.88
CA THR A 92 -7.57 18.09 1.13
C THR A 92 -6.50 17.04 0.88
N ILE A 93 -5.37 17.41 0.25
CA ILE A 93 -4.18 16.54 0.21
C ILE A 93 -3.25 16.91 1.36
N ALA A 94 -2.91 15.93 2.20
CA ALA A 94 -1.90 16.03 3.24
C ALA A 94 -0.65 15.27 2.77
N MET A 95 0.38 16.02 2.32
CA MET A 95 1.56 15.46 1.69
C MET A 95 2.80 15.61 2.57
N SER A 96 3.41 14.50 2.97
CA SER A 96 4.65 14.50 3.74
C SER A 96 5.87 14.62 2.84
N THR A 97 6.85 15.43 3.25
CA THR A 97 8.15 15.58 2.57
C THR A 97 9.30 15.60 3.57
N PHE A 98 10.44 15.01 3.21
CA PHE A 98 11.68 15.06 4.00
C PHE A 98 12.93 14.99 3.08
N HIS A 99 13.71 16.06 3.02
CA HIS A 99 14.91 16.25 2.19
C HIS A 99 14.81 15.75 0.74
N ARG A 100 13.63 15.95 0.12
CA ARG A 100 13.30 15.51 -1.23
C ARG A 100 12.67 16.63 -2.07
N PRO A 101 13.35 17.79 -2.20
CA PRO A 101 12.78 18.94 -2.91
C PRO A 101 12.46 18.63 -4.38
N ARG A 102 13.18 17.69 -5.01
CA ARG A 102 12.95 17.28 -6.40
C ARG A 102 11.67 16.46 -6.57
N GLU A 103 11.47 15.47 -5.71
CA GLU A 103 10.30 14.60 -5.72
C GLU A 103 9.05 15.44 -5.38
N LEU A 104 9.11 16.23 -4.30
CA LEU A 104 8.07 17.17 -3.93
C LEU A 104 7.69 18.10 -5.09
N HIS A 105 8.68 18.73 -5.72
CA HIS A 105 8.44 19.62 -6.86
C HIS A 105 7.76 18.86 -8.01
N ARG A 106 8.26 17.68 -8.37
CA ARG A 106 7.70 16.88 -9.47
C ARG A 106 6.25 16.46 -9.19
N THR A 107 5.96 16.03 -7.97
CA THR A 107 4.62 15.60 -7.56
C THR A 107 3.65 16.79 -7.52
N LEU A 108 4.06 17.93 -6.95
CA LEU A 108 3.26 19.16 -6.95
C LEU A 108 3.00 19.67 -8.37
N THR A 109 4.01 19.72 -9.24
CA THR A 109 3.85 20.11 -10.63
C THR A 109 2.85 19.20 -11.34
N ALA A 110 2.91 17.89 -11.12
CA ALA A 110 1.99 16.94 -11.74
C ALA A 110 0.55 17.12 -11.25
N LEU A 111 0.33 17.25 -9.94
CA LEU A 111 -1.00 17.44 -9.35
C LEU A 111 -1.64 18.77 -9.76
N LEU A 112 -0.83 19.83 -9.92
CA LEU A 112 -1.29 21.18 -10.25
C LEU A 112 -1.26 21.49 -11.75
N ALA A 113 -0.86 20.55 -12.60
CA ALA A 113 -0.81 20.72 -14.05
C ALA A 113 -2.20 20.83 -14.70
N ALA A 114 -3.22 20.28 -14.06
CA ALA A 114 -4.60 20.32 -14.51
C ALA A 114 -5.56 20.57 -13.34
N LYS A 115 -6.77 21.05 -13.65
CA LYS A 115 -7.80 21.28 -12.64
C LYS A 115 -8.34 19.94 -12.15
N ILE A 116 -8.20 19.68 -10.84
CA ILE A 116 -8.87 18.58 -10.14
C ILE A 116 -10.14 19.17 -9.49
N PRO A 117 -11.36 18.83 -9.95
CA PRO A 117 -12.58 19.54 -9.58
C PRO A 117 -12.86 19.63 -8.08
N SER A 118 -12.61 18.55 -7.34
CA SER A 118 -12.88 18.48 -5.91
C SER A 118 -11.68 18.73 -5.00
N LEU A 119 -10.51 19.06 -5.54
CA LEU A 119 -9.35 19.42 -4.72
C LEU A 119 -9.57 20.80 -4.07
N HIS A 120 -9.62 20.84 -2.74
CA HIS A 120 -9.79 22.07 -1.95
C HIS A 120 -8.46 22.78 -1.72
N GLU A 121 -7.49 22.07 -1.15
CA GLU A 121 -6.17 22.59 -0.77
C GLU A 121 -5.14 21.45 -0.78
N ILE A 122 -3.86 21.82 -0.84
CA ILE A 122 -2.74 20.93 -0.55
C ILE A 122 -2.00 21.47 0.68
N VAL A 123 -1.77 20.61 1.65
CA VAL A 123 -1.00 20.90 2.85
C VAL A 123 0.26 20.07 2.81
N ILE A 124 1.40 20.74 2.75
CA ILE A 124 2.71 20.11 2.78
C ILE A 124 3.18 20.01 4.22
N ILE A 125 3.34 18.79 4.72
CA ILE A 125 3.89 18.48 6.04
C ILE A 125 5.41 18.55 5.90
N TRP A 126 5.96 19.66 6.34
CA TRP A 126 7.35 20.05 6.13
C TRP A 126 8.24 19.48 7.25
N ASN A 127 8.75 18.26 7.07
CA ASN A 127 9.61 17.60 8.06
C ASN A 127 11.09 18.02 7.98
N ASN A 128 11.46 19.00 7.14
CA ASN A 128 12.82 19.53 7.10
C ASN A 128 13.00 20.53 8.25
N PHE A 129 13.27 20.02 9.45
CA PHE A 129 13.37 20.82 10.68
C PHE A 129 14.49 21.86 10.64
N ASP A 130 15.55 21.56 9.91
CA ASP A 130 16.73 22.39 9.65
C ASP A 130 16.53 23.43 8.55
N GLU A 131 15.45 23.34 7.77
CA GLU A 131 15.14 24.26 6.68
C GLU A 131 14.01 25.25 7.07
N LYS A 132 14.06 26.45 6.47
CA LYS A 132 12.94 27.40 6.52
C LYS A 132 11.78 26.84 5.70
N THR A 133 10.57 26.85 6.25
CA THR A 133 9.36 26.54 5.48
C THR A 133 9.19 27.52 4.32
N PRO A 134 8.87 27.03 3.11
CA PRO A 134 8.53 27.89 1.99
C PRO A 134 7.26 28.73 2.26
N ASP A 135 7.10 29.82 1.53
CA ASP A 135 5.89 30.64 1.60
C ASP A 135 4.70 29.94 0.93
N PRO A 136 3.47 30.06 1.48
CA PRO A 136 2.28 29.51 0.85
C PRO A 136 2.00 30.19 -0.49
N PHE A 137 1.36 29.48 -1.41
CA PHE A 137 0.98 30.01 -2.72
C PHE A 137 -0.38 29.46 -3.18
N VAL A 138 -0.94 30.05 -4.23
CA VAL A 138 -2.16 29.56 -4.88
C VAL A 138 -1.81 29.14 -6.30
N SER A 139 -2.24 27.94 -6.70
CA SER A 139 -1.99 27.45 -8.06
C SER A 139 -2.79 28.22 -9.12
N GLN A 140 -2.42 28.04 -10.39
CA GLN A 140 -3.17 28.59 -11.53
C GLN A 140 -4.65 28.14 -11.59
N HIS A 141 -5.00 27.06 -10.90
CA HIS A 141 -6.36 26.52 -10.82
C HIS A 141 -7.09 26.94 -9.54
N GLY A 142 -6.52 27.87 -8.76
CA GLY A 142 -7.13 28.38 -7.53
C GLY A 142 -7.01 27.47 -6.31
N VAL A 143 -6.12 26.47 -6.36
CA VAL A 143 -5.88 25.55 -5.22
C VAL A 143 -4.80 26.16 -4.31
N PRO A 144 -5.11 26.49 -3.05
CA PRO A 144 -4.12 26.93 -2.08
C PRO A 144 -3.15 25.78 -1.73
N VAL A 145 -1.88 26.12 -1.61
CA VAL A 145 -0.82 25.25 -1.13
C VAL A 145 -0.18 25.91 0.08
N ARG A 146 -0.31 25.29 1.25
CA ARG A 146 0.29 25.77 2.50
C ARG A 146 1.26 24.75 3.08
N TYR A 147 2.19 25.24 3.88
CA TYR A 147 3.19 24.42 4.55
C TYR A 147 2.90 24.40 6.05
N ARG A 148 2.82 23.20 6.63
CA ARG A 148 2.73 23.00 8.07
C ARG A 148 4.04 22.36 8.52
N LYS A 149 4.82 23.08 9.33
CA LYS A 149 6.00 22.52 10.00
C LYS A 149 5.53 21.83 11.29
N PRO A 150 5.69 20.51 11.42
CA PRO A 150 5.36 19.83 12.66
C PRO A 150 6.25 20.29 13.82
N THR A 151 5.87 19.95 15.05
CA THR A 151 6.64 20.30 16.25
C THR A 151 7.66 19.24 16.65
N ARG A 152 7.57 18.04 16.05
CA ARG A 152 8.44 16.90 16.34
C ARG A 152 8.73 16.10 15.07
N ASP A 153 9.91 15.48 15.04
CA ASP A 153 10.29 14.55 13.99
C ASP A 153 9.59 13.20 14.22
N SER A 154 8.47 13.00 13.53
CA SER A 154 7.61 11.84 13.73
C SER A 154 6.79 11.56 12.47
N LEU A 155 6.72 10.28 12.08
CA LEU A 155 5.84 9.84 10.99
C LEU A 155 4.35 10.02 11.32
N ASN A 156 3.99 10.12 12.61
CA ASN A 156 2.62 10.39 13.03
C ASN A 156 2.12 11.76 12.53
N GLU A 157 3.01 12.71 12.25
CA GLU A 157 2.62 14.09 11.93
C GLU A 157 1.88 14.22 10.60
N LYS A 158 2.07 13.28 9.65
CA LYS A 158 1.24 13.19 8.44
C LYS A 158 -0.24 12.90 8.78
N LEU A 159 -0.49 12.22 9.90
CA LEU A 159 -1.82 11.79 10.35
C LEU A 159 -2.50 12.80 11.29
N TRP A 160 -1.87 13.94 11.58
CA TRP A 160 -2.43 14.93 12.51
C TRP A 160 -3.77 15.50 11.98
N PRO A 161 -4.84 15.52 12.80
CA PRO A 161 -6.13 16.13 12.44
C PRO A 161 -6.02 17.66 12.48
N ASP A 162 -5.38 18.23 11.47
CA ASP A 162 -5.13 19.68 11.38
C ASP A 162 -6.46 20.47 11.55
N PRO A 163 -6.56 21.35 12.56
CA PRO A 163 -7.78 22.12 12.83
C PRO A 163 -8.11 23.13 11.71
N GLU A 164 -7.17 23.42 10.83
CA GLU A 164 -7.40 24.26 9.65
C GLU A 164 -8.05 23.51 8.49
N TYR A 165 -8.08 22.16 8.50
CA TYR A 165 -8.75 21.40 7.46
C TYR A 165 -10.23 21.80 7.34
N ARG A 166 -10.69 21.94 6.10
CA ARG A 166 -12.07 22.31 5.75
C ARG A 166 -12.85 21.19 5.06
N THR A 167 -12.26 20.02 4.92
CA THR A 167 -12.84 18.88 4.21
C THR A 167 -12.92 17.66 5.12
N GLN A 168 -13.95 16.83 4.94
CA GLN A 168 -14.05 15.54 5.62
C GLN A 168 -13.03 14.53 5.09
N ALA A 169 -12.70 14.64 3.81
CA ALA A 169 -11.86 13.72 3.07
C ALA A 169 -10.41 14.22 3.01
N ILE A 170 -9.49 13.44 3.57
CA ILE A 170 -8.06 13.74 3.53
C ILE A 170 -7.37 12.69 2.67
N LEU A 171 -6.75 13.10 1.57
CA LEU A 171 -5.82 12.25 0.82
C LEU A 171 -4.46 12.34 1.50
N LEU A 172 -4.09 11.29 2.22
CA LEU A 172 -2.74 11.12 2.74
C LEU A 172 -1.82 10.73 1.58
N SER A 173 -0.70 11.45 1.45
CA SER A 173 0.25 11.27 0.37
C SER A 173 1.70 11.39 0.86
N ASP A 174 2.61 10.66 0.23
CA ASP A 174 4.04 10.98 0.28
C ASP A 174 4.42 11.84 -0.94
N ASP A 175 5.61 12.43 -0.92
CA ASP A 175 6.15 13.35 -1.94
C ASP A 175 6.56 12.67 -3.26
N ASP A 176 6.53 11.34 -3.33
CA ASP A 176 7.02 10.54 -4.45
C ASP A 176 5.96 9.65 -5.11
N VAL A 177 4.69 9.80 -4.73
CA VAL A 177 3.60 8.97 -5.24
C VAL A 177 2.31 9.78 -5.42
N TYR A 178 1.61 9.58 -6.54
CA TYR A 178 0.36 10.30 -6.83
C TYR A 178 -0.51 9.59 -7.87
N TYR A 179 -1.82 9.80 -7.77
CA TYR A 179 -2.73 9.56 -8.90
C TYR A 179 -2.59 10.70 -9.91
N ARG A 180 -2.74 10.37 -11.20
CA ARG A 180 -2.84 11.40 -12.23
C ARG A 180 -4.06 12.30 -11.95
N PRO A 181 -4.00 13.61 -12.26
CA PRO A 181 -5.12 14.52 -12.04
C PRO A 181 -6.47 13.99 -12.55
N ASP A 182 -6.47 13.40 -13.76
CA ASP A 182 -7.68 12.84 -14.39
C ASP A 182 -8.29 11.66 -13.62
N ASP A 183 -7.47 10.91 -12.89
CA ASP A 183 -7.91 9.76 -12.09
C ASP A 183 -8.32 10.17 -10.67
N LEU A 184 -7.74 11.24 -10.13
CA LEU A 184 -7.92 11.59 -8.71
C LEU A 184 -9.36 11.97 -8.37
N GLU A 185 -10.05 12.63 -9.31
CA GLU A 185 -11.48 12.91 -9.17
C GLU A 185 -12.30 11.62 -9.07
N PHE A 186 -12.05 10.64 -9.94
CA PHE A 186 -12.72 9.35 -9.87
C PHE A 186 -12.48 8.66 -8.53
N VAL A 187 -11.21 8.59 -8.09
CA VAL A 187 -10.85 7.95 -6.81
C VAL A 187 -11.57 8.62 -5.65
N PHE A 188 -11.62 9.96 -5.62
CA PHE A 188 -12.34 10.72 -4.62
C PHE A 188 -13.84 10.41 -4.62
N GLN A 189 -14.49 10.38 -5.80
CA GLN A 189 -15.92 10.04 -5.88
C GLN A 189 -16.20 8.60 -5.41
N MET A 190 -15.28 7.65 -5.65
CA MET A 190 -15.40 6.29 -5.12
C MET A 190 -15.25 6.26 -3.60
N TRP A 191 -14.34 7.03 -3.02
CA TRP A 191 -14.24 7.22 -1.57
C TRP A 191 -15.54 7.81 -1.00
N ARG A 192 -16.09 8.87 -1.59
CA ARG A 192 -17.34 9.49 -1.11
C ARG A 192 -18.51 8.51 -1.08
N LYS A 193 -18.58 7.64 -2.07
CA LYS A 193 -19.71 6.71 -2.25
C LYS A 193 -19.56 5.42 -1.45
N PHE A 194 -18.34 4.90 -1.31
CA PHE A 194 -18.10 3.55 -0.78
C PHE A 194 -17.02 3.47 0.30
N GLY A 195 -16.29 4.56 0.54
CA GLY A 195 -15.06 4.59 1.32
C GLY A 195 -15.07 5.52 2.53
N LYS A 196 -16.17 6.21 2.87
CA LYS A 196 -16.21 7.11 4.05
C LYS A 196 -15.84 6.39 5.37
N ASP A 197 -16.16 5.10 5.48
CA ASP A 197 -15.81 4.24 6.62
C ASP A 197 -14.53 3.40 6.41
N ARG A 198 -13.73 3.68 5.37
CA ARG A 198 -12.63 2.81 4.92
C ARG A 198 -11.38 3.61 4.53
N MET A 199 -10.20 3.05 4.80
CA MET A 199 -8.97 3.49 4.13
C MET A 199 -9.09 3.16 2.63
N THR A 200 -9.03 4.16 1.76
CA THR A 200 -9.33 3.99 0.32
C THR A 200 -8.18 4.46 -0.56
N GLY A 201 -7.55 3.58 -1.33
CA GLY A 201 -6.33 3.95 -2.08
C GLY A 201 -5.82 2.85 -3.00
N ALA A 202 -4.57 2.94 -3.45
CA ALA A 202 -4.03 2.07 -4.52
C ALA A 202 -3.00 1.03 -4.06
N LEU A 203 -2.39 1.21 -2.89
CA LEU A 203 -1.26 0.40 -2.44
C LEU A 203 -1.70 -0.61 -1.38
N ALA A 204 -2.23 -1.74 -1.84
CA ALA A 204 -2.66 -2.84 -0.97
C ALA A 204 -1.48 -3.55 -0.28
N ARG A 205 -1.69 -3.97 0.97
CA ARG A 205 -0.79 -4.81 1.77
C ARG A 205 -1.57 -5.83 2.59
N CYS A 206 -0.85 -6.83 3.08
CA CYS A 206 -1.43 -8.01 3.68
C CYS A 206 -0.84 -8.31 5.05
N ALA A 207 -1.69 -8.86 5.91
CA ALA A 207 -1.32 -9.51 7.16
C ALA A 207 -1.69 -10.99 7.07
N THR A 208 -0.76 -11.90 7.39
CA THR A 208 -0.99 -13.35 7.37
C THR A 208 -0.56 -13.96 8.68
N ALA A 209 -1.40 -14.81 9.27
CA ALA A 209 -1.02 -15.54 10.48
C ALA A 209 0.03 -16.60 10.15
N LEU A 210 1.12 -16.61 10.91
CA LEU A 210 2.17 -17.62 10.84
C LEU A 210 1.87 -18.79 11.78
N PRO A 211 2.44 -19.98 11.52
CA PRO A 211 2.37 -21.11 12.45
C PRO A 211 2.96 -20.82 13.84
N SER A 212 3.80 -19.79 13.99
CA SER A 212 4.32 -19.35 15.29
C SER A 212 3.25 -18.68 16.16
N GLY A 213 2.10 -18.34 15.58
CA GLY A 213 1.06 -17.54 16.19
C GLY A 213 1.22 -16.03 15.97
N ASP A 214 2.31 -15.57 15.36
CA ASP A 214 2.49 -14.15 15.05
C ASP A 214 1.86 -13.79 13.70
N TRP A 215 1.57 -12.50 13.49
CA TRP A 215 1.14 -11.95 12.21
C TRP A 215 2.33 -11.45 11.40
N ASP A 216 2.33 -11.76 10.10
CA ASP A 216 3.36 -11.36 9.14
C ASP A 216 2.84 -10.33 8.14
N TYR A 217 3.62 -9.27 7.93
CA TYR A 217 3.37 -8.23 6.95
C TYR A 217 3.99 -8.60 5.61
N ASN A 218 3.21 -8.60 4.53
CA ASN A 218 3.69 -8.98 3.20
C ASN A 218 3.02 -8.22 2.03
N PHE A 219 3.56 -8.43 0.82
CA PHE A 219 3.11 -7.79 -0.42
C PHE A 219 1.86 -8.42 -1.05
N CYS A 220 1.15 -9.26 -0.30
CA CYS A 220 0.01 -10.06 -0.75
C CYS A 220 0.40 -11.15 -1.75
N SER A 221 -0.37 -12.24 -1.74
CA SER A 221 -0.21 -13.34 -2.67
C SER A 221 -1.16 -13.17 -3.85
N GLN A 222 -0.72 -13.53 -5.06
CA GLN A 222 -1.60 -13.65 -6.22
C GLN A 222 -2.06 -15.10 -6.44
N LYS A 223 -1.72 -16.01 -5.51
CA LYS A 223 -2.17 -17.40 -5.59
C LYS A 223 -3.68 -17.47 -5.35
N ALA A 224 -4.33 -18.39 -6.03
CA ALA A 224 -5.77 -18.62 -5.86
C ALA A 224 -6.12 -18.80 -4.37
N HIS A 225 -7.17 -18.11 -3.91
CA HIS A 225 -7.67 -18.13 -2.53
C HIS A 225 -6.72 -17.53 -1.48
N GLN A 226 -5.69 -16.80 -1.93
CA GLN A 226 -4.78 -16.03 -1.07
C GLN A 226 -4.68 -14.56 -1.51
N ASP A 227 -5.53 -14.17 -2.47
CA ASP A 227 -5.65 -12.85 -3.09
C ASP A 227 -6.51 -11.89 -2.25
N VAL A 228 -6.30 -11.93 -0.93
CA VAL A 228 -6.90 -10.99 0.02
C VAL A 228 -5.93 -9.86 0.29
N TYR A 229 -6.42 -8.70 0.69
CA TYR A 229 -5.64 -7.60 1.28
C TYR A 229 -6.38 -7.06 2.50
N SER A 230 -5.64 -6.51 3.45
CA SER A 230 -6.23 -6.03 4.72
C SER A 230 -5.75 -4.64 5.11
N MET A 231 -4.85 -4.06 4.33
CA MET A 231 -4.37 -2.69 4.50
C MET A 231 -4.25 -1.97 3.17
N VAL A 232 -4.38 -0.65 3.20
CA VAL A 232 -3.96 0.25 2.12
C VAL A 232 -3.01 1.30 2.71
N LEU A 233 -1.84 1.48 2.11
CA LEU A 233 -0.82 2.39 2.62
C LEU A 233 -1.23 3.87 2.54
N THR A 234 -0.91 4.64 3.58
CA THR A 234 -1.24 6.08 3.69
C THR A 234 -0.38 6.97 2.80
N ASN A 235 0.54 6.41 2.02
CA ASN A 235 1.29 7.19 1.05
C ASN A 235 0.46 7.53 -0.19
N LEU A 236 -0.69 6.89 -0.42
CA LEU A 236 -1.67 7.31 -1.42
C LEU A 236 -3.05 6.76 -1.09
N ALA A 237 -3.66 7.30 -0.03
CA ALA A 237 -4.98 6.85 0.44
C ALA A 237 -5.84 7.98 1.01
N PHE A 238 -7.11 7.98 0.61
CA PHE A 238 -8.15 8.75 1.25
C PHE A 238 -8.53 8.14 2.60
N THR A 239 -8.75 9.01 3.57
CA THR A 239 -9.29 8.71 4.88
C THR A 239 -10.30 9.78 5.28
N HIS A 240 -11.22 9.44 6.18
CA HIS A 240 -12.05 10.43 6.86
C HIS A 240 -11.26 11.09 7.99
N ILE A 241 -11.38 12.41 8.16
CA ILE A 241 -10.69 13.17 9.22
C ILE A 241 -10.95 12.62 10.63
N ALA A 242 -12.13 12.03 10.87
CA ALA A 242 -12.46 11.42 12.15
C ALA A 242 -11.60 10.20 12.53
N PHE A 243 -10.99 9.51 11.55
CA PHE A 243 -10.01 8.47 11.84
C PHE A 243 -8.68 9.07 12.33
N LEU A 244 -8.28 10.20 11.74
CA LEU A 244 -7.10 10.97 12.18
C LEU A 244 -7.31 11.50 13.60
N ASP A 245 -8.51 12.01 13.88
CA ASP A 245 -8.89 12.50 15.21
C ASP A 245 -8.82 11.40 16.28
N TYR A 246 -9.41 10.24 16.01
CA TYR A 246 -9.35 9.12 16.96
C TYR A 246 -7.92 8.59 17.14
N TYR A 247 -7.12 8.51 16.06
CA TYR A 247 -5.70 8.13 16.13
C TYR A 247 -4.91 9.02 17.10
N PHE A 248 -5.28 10.30 17.20
CA PHE A 248 -4.68 11.29 18.10
C PHE A 248 -5.41 11.48 19.44
N SER A 249 -6.42 10.66 19.74
CA SER A 249 -7.11 10.69 21.03
C SER A 249 -6.24 10.11 22.17
N ASP A 250 -6.75 10.24 23.39
CA ASP A 250 -6.16 9.68 24.61
C ASP A 250 -6.55 8.21 24.85
N ASP A 251 -7.14 7.54 23.85
CA ASP A 251 -7.41 6.11 23.95
C ASP A 251 -6.08 5.35 24.17
N PRO A 252 -5.99 4.45 25.18
CA PRO A 252 -4.73 3.78 25.51
C PRO A 252 -4.13 2.96 24.36
N ALA A 253 -4.96 2.33 23.52
CA ALA A 253 -4.48 1.49 22.43
C ALA A 253 -3.81 2.34 21.34
N VAL A 254 -4.46 3.44 20.93
CA VAL A 254 -3.89 4.35 19.91
C VAL A 254 -2.72 5.17 20.46
N THR A 255 -2.68 5.45 21.75
CA THR A 255 -1.52 6.06 22.41
C THR A 255 -0.30 5.13 22.31
N LYS A 256 -0.45 3.84 22.68
CA LYS A 256 0.61 2.83 22.53
C LYS A 256 1.06 2.67 21.07
N ILE A 257 0.13 2.77 20.12
CA ILE A 257 0.45 2.76 18.68
C ILE A 257 1.32 3.95 18.31
N ARG A 258 0.91 5.17 18.65
CA ARG A 258 1.66 6.40 18.34
C ARG A 258 3.07 6.38 18.93
N GLU A 259 3.21 5.95 20.19
CA GLU A 259 4.50 5.82 20.86
C GLU A 259 5.40 4.82 20.15
N TYR A 260 4.87 3.66 19.75
CA TYR A 260 5.66 2.66 19.03
C TYR A 260 6.01 3.08 17.61
N VAL A 261 5.15 3.85 16.93
CA VAL A 261 5.47 4.47 15.63
C VAL A 261 6.64 5.45 15.77
N ASP A 262 6.68 6.23 16.85
CA ASP A 262 7.81 7.13 17.15
C ASP A 262 9.09 6.32 17.47
N GLU A 263 8.99 5.26 18.29
CA GLU A 263 10.12 4.38 18.63
C GLU A 263 10.70 3.66 17.40
N ALA A 264 9.83 3.09 16.56
CA ALA A 264 10.23 2.29 15.41
C ALA A 264 10.50 3.13 14.16
N PHE A 265 10.12 4.41 14.17
CA PHE A 265 10.10 5.33 13.03
C PHE A 265 9.53 4.68 11.76
N ASN A 266 8.37 4.01 11.92
CA ASN A 266 7.70 3.24 10.87
C ASN A 266 6.22 2.98 11.26
N CYS A 267 5.44 2.41 10.34
CA CYS A 267 4.14 1.77 10.61
C CYS A 267 2.97 2.69 11.02
N GLU A 268 3.05 4.00 10.77
CA GLU A 268 1.92 4.90 10.96
C GLU A 268 0.73 4.48 10.08
N ASP A 269 1.03 3.98 8.88
CA ASP A 269 0.05 3.46 7.94
C ASP A 269 -0.67 2.20 8.44
N ILE A 270 0.08 1.26 9.01
CA ILE A 270 -0.47 0.07 9.65
C ILE A 270 -1.35 0.49 10.83
N GLY A 271 -0.86 1.40 11.68
CA GLY A 271 -1.60 1.91 12.84
C GLY A 271 -2.96 2.51 12.45
N LEU A 272 -3.00 3.32 11.39
CA LEU A 272 -4.25 3.91 10.92
C LEU A 272 -5.22 2.88 10.32
N ASN A 273 -4.73 1.86 9.62
CA ASN A 273 -5.59 0.76 9.13
C ASN A 273 -6.17 -0.06 10.29
N PHE A 274 -5.42 -0.26 11.38
CA PHE A 274 -5.92 -0.88 12.60
C PHE A 274 -7.03 -0.04 13.23
N VAL A 275 -6.80 1.26 13.40
CA VAL A 275 -7.81 2.19 13.93
C VAL A 275 -9.09 2.17 13.09
N MET A 276 -8.97 2.32 11.77
CA MET A 276 -10.12 2.29 10.87
C MET A 276 -10.91 0.98 11.01
N SER A 277 -10.22 -0.16 10.93
CA SER A 277 -10.87 -1.47 11.02
C SER A 277 -11.50 -1.68 12.41
N MET A 278 -10.86 -1.19 13.47
CA MET A 278 -11.35 -1.25 14.85
C MET A 278 -12.59 -0.39 15.09
N LEU A 279 -12.70 0.75 14.42
CA LEU A 279 -13.85 1.61 14.61
C LEU A 279 -15.06 1.13 13.79
N THR A 280 -14.83 0.58 12.59
CA THR A 280 -15.91 0.32 11.64
C THR A 280 -16.22 -1.16 11.41
N GLY A 281 -15.33 -2.07 11.81
CA GLY A 281 -15.41 -3.48 11.46
C GLY A 281 -15.31 -3.76 9.95
N SER A 282 -14.85 -2.79 9.16
CA SER A 282 -14.75 -2.87 7.70
C SER A 282 -13.30 -2.97 7.25
N GLY A 283 -13.06 -3.63 6.11
CA GLY A 283 -11.73 -3.65 5.50
C GLY A 283 -11.45 -2.40 4.65
N PRO A 284 -10.22 -2.21 4.17
CA PRO A 284 -9.88 -1.09 3.30
C PRO A 284 -10.47 -1.25 1.89
N LEU A 285 -10.52 -0.18 1.10
CA LEU A 285 -11.04 -0.20 -0.26
C LEU A 285 -9.94 0.09 -1.29
N LEU A 286 -9.58 -0.92 -2.10
CA LEU A 286 -8.67 -0.71 -3.22
C LEU A 286 -9.40 -0.02 -4.38
N VAL A 287 -8.90 1.14 -4.80
CA VAL A 287 -9.43 1.89 -5.95
C VAL A 287 -8.30 2.15 -6.94
N ARG A 288 -8.58 1.94 -8.22
CA ARG A 288 -7.66 2.21 -9.32
C ARG A 288 -8.29 3.16 -10.31
N GLY A 289 -7.53 4.18 -10.69
CA GLY A 289 -7.86 5.04 -11.82
C GLY A 289 -7.82 4.29 -13.15
N SER A 290 -8.11 5.02 -14.22
CA SER A 290 -7.92 4.55 -15.60
C SER A 290 -6.45 4.27 -15.90
N SER A 291 -5.55 5.09 -15.33
CA SER A 291 -4.11 4.89 -15.42
C SER A 291 -3.55 4.31 -14.13
N GLN A 292 -2.38 3.68 -14.26
CA GLN A 292 -1.58 3.32 -13.09
C GLN A 292 -1.13 4.61 -12.38
N TYR A 293 -1.21 4.62 -11.05
CA TYR A 293 -0.63 5.68 -10.23
C TYR A 293 0.88 5.78 -10.50
N ILE A 294 1.45 6.97 -10.30
CA ILE A 294 2.89 7.18 -10.42
C ILE A 294 3.52 6.96 -9.06
N ASN A 295 4.58 6.16 -9.03
CA ASN A 295 5.51 6.07 -7.90
C ASN A 295 6.91 6.33 -8.48
N LEU A 296 7.57 7.38 -8.01
CA LEU A 296 8.87 7.84 -8.48
C LEU A 296 10.01 6.94 -8.00
N ASP A 297 9.75 6.16 -6.94
CA ASP A 297 10.63 5.19 -6.33
C ASP A 297 12.09 5.66 -6.15
N PRO A 298 12.32 6.75 -5.37
CA PRO A 298 13.64 7.34 -5.20
C PRO A 298 14.63 6.34 -4.59
N SER A 299 15.90 6.39 -5.00
CA SER A 299 16.92 5.39 -4.63
C SER A 299 17.22 5.26 -3.13
N GLY A 300 16.72 6.18 -2.29
CA GLY A 300 16.82 6.15 -0.84
C GLY A 300 15.47 6.27 -0.14
N GLY A 301 15.39 5.84 1.11
CA GLY A 301 14.18 5.93 1.93
C GLY A 301 14.11 4.83 3.00
N ILE A 302 13.23 5.00 3.98
CA ILE A 302 13.05 4.09 5.11
C ILE A 302 12.64 2.68 4.63
N SER A 303 11.87 2.59 3.54
CA SER A 303 11.43 1.33 2.93
C SER A 303 12.53 0.48 2.33
N ARG A 304 13.71 1.08 2.04
CA ARG A 304 14.87 0.40 1.45
C ARG A 304 15.86 -0.12 2.48
N GLN A 305 15.68 0.21 3.76
CA GLN A 305 16.57 -0.22 4.82
C GLN A 305 16.43 -1.73 5.07
N THR A 306 17.54 -2.39 5.38
CA THR A 306 17.54 -3.81 5.79
C THR A 306 16.66 -3.98 7.02
N GLY A 307 15.81 -5.00 7.04
CA GLY A 307 14.91 -5.27 8.17
C GLY A 307 13.56 -4.55 8.09
N HIS A 308 13.31 -3.72 7.06
CA HIS A 308 12.07 -2.94 6.97
C HIS A 308 10.79 -3.81 7.03
N MET A 309 10.77 -4.95 6.34
CA MET A 309 9.62 -5.87 6.35
C MET A 309 9.43 -6.53 7.71
N GLN A 310 10.52 -6.93 8.36
CA GLN A 310 10.50 -7.53 9.70
C GLN A 310 10.00 -6.52 10.74
N ALA A 311 10.42 -5.26 10.64
CA ALA A 311 9.92 -4.18 11.47
C ALA A 311 8.40 -4.01 11.30
N ARG A 312 7.90 -4.07 10.06
CA ARG A 312 6.45 -4.02 9.79
C ARG A 312 5.68 -5.23 10.30
N SER A 313 6.22 -6.44 10.22
CA SER A 313 5.62 -7.63 10.88
C SER A 313 5.60 -7.45 12.41
N LYS A 314 6.63 -6.86 13.01
CA LYS A 314 6.63 -6.53 14.45
C LYS A 314 5.53 -5.53 14.80
N CYS A 315 5.32 -4.50 13.98
CA CYS A 315 4.24 -3.52 14.17
C CYS A 315 2.85 -4.19 14.23
N LEU A 316 2.56 -5.13 13.33
CA LEU A 316 1.28 -5.86 13.34
C LEU A 316 1.02 -6.51 14.71
N ASN A 317 2.03 -7.13 15.31
CA ASN A 317 1.89 -7.85 16.56
C ASN A 317 1.81 -6.92 17.77
N VAL A 318 2.59 -5.83 17.79
CA VAL A 318 2.51 -4.80 18.84
C VAL A 318 1.14 -4.12 18.84
N PHE A 319 0.60 -3.83 17.65
CA PHE A 319 -0.71 -3.18 17.54
C PHE A 319 -1.86 -4.15 17.84
N ALA A 320 -1.74 -5.42 17.45
CA ALA A 320 -2.72 -6.44 17.84
C ALA A 320 -2.73 -6.68 19.36
N GLU A 321 -1.57 -6.59 20.01
CA GLU A 321 -1.49 -6.54 21.46
C GLU A 321 -2.16 -5.29 22.03
N ALA A 322 -1.90 -4.10 21.47
CA ALA A 322 -2.51 -2.86 21.96
C ALA A 322 -4.04 -2.93 21.97
N PHE A 323 -4.65 -3.52 20.94
CA PHE A 323 -6.10 -3.76 20.85
C PHE A 323 -6.59 -5.07 21.48
N GLN A 324 -5.69 -5.95 21.94
CA GLN A 324 -5.99 -7.31 22.44
C GLN A 324 -6.68 -8.26 21.43
N CYS A 325 -6.65 -7.89 20.15
CA CYS A 325 -7.13 -8.69 19.01
C CYS A 325 -6.56 -8.13 17.70
N MET A 326 -6.71 -8.87 16.58
CA MET A 326 -6.36 -8.39 15.25
C MET A 326 -7.60 -7.74 14.58
N PRO A 327 -7.67 -6.39 14.46
CA PRO A 327 -8.85 -5.73 13.90
C PRO A 327 -8.88 -5.72 12.39
N LEU A 328 -7.76 -5.96 11.70
CA LEU A 328 -7.70 -5.88 10.24
C LEU A 328 -8.66 -6.87 9.58
N VAL A 329 -9.44 -6.37 8.63
CA VAL A 329 -10.44 -7.15 7.88
C VAL A 329 -9.96 -7.36 6.45
N ASN A 330 -9.99 -8.61 6.01
CA ASN A 330 -9.60 -9.00 4.66
C ASN A 330 -10.65 -8.59 3.62
N GLU A 331 -10.18 -8.15 2.47
CA GLU A 331 -10.94 -7.73 1.31
C GLU A 331 -10.37 -8.39 0.04
N THR A 332 -11.23 -8.66 -0.93
CA THR A 332 -10.84 -9.27 -2.23
C THR A 332 -11.23 -8.38 -3.41
N GLY A 333 -12.29 -7.58 -3.24
CA GLY A 333 -12.80 -6.69 -4.27
C GLY A 333 -11.93 -5.45 -4.45
N ARG A 334 -12.03 -4.82 -5.62
CA ARG A 334 -11.50 -3.48 -5.89
C ARG A 334 -12.44 -2.71 -6.81
N ILE A 335 -12.34 -1.39 -6.82
CA ILE A 335 -13.08 -0.52 -7.74
C ILE A 335 -12.12 0.02 -8.81
N GLU A 336 -12.58 0.00 -10.06
CA GLU A 336 -11.88 0.56 -11.21
C GLU A 336 -12.90 1.10 -12.22
N HIS A 337 -12.45 1.89 -13.19
CA HIS A 337 -13.33 2.34 -14.28
C HIS A 337 -13.92 1.14 -15.03
N GLY A 338 -15.24 1.12 -15.18
CA GLY A 338 -15.96 0.03 -15.84
C GLY A 338 -15.75 -0.02 -17.36
N VAL A 339 -15.57 1.13 -18.00
CA VAL A 339 -15.21 1.19 -19.42
C VAL A 339 -13.68 1.14 -19.52
N LYS A 340 -13.14 -0.07 -19.58
CA LYS A 340 -11.81 -0.23 -20.18
C LYS A 340 -11.99 0.00 -21.67
N HIS A 341 -11.13 0.79 -22.31
CA HIS A 341 -11.01 0.68 -23.76
C HIS A 341 -10.67 -0.77 -24.03
N ASN A 342 -11.68 -1.54 -24.42
CA ASN A 342 -11.50 -2.89 -24.88
C ASN A 342 -10.41 -2.76 -25.93
N VAL A 343 -9.25 -3.37 -25.68
CA VAL A 343 -8.33 -3.74 -26.73
C VAL A 343 -9.11 -4.81 -27.50
N TRP A 344 -10.07 -4.35 -28.31
CA TRP A 344 -10.76 -5.15 -29.29
C TRP A 344 -9.66 -5.90 -29.98
N TYR A 345 -9.76 -7.23 -29.90
CA TYR A 345 -8.96 -8.21 -30.62
C TYR A 345 -8.20 -7.50 -31.74
N LYS A 346 -6.91 -7.22 -31.54
CA LYS A 346 -6.06 -6.92 -32.69
C LYS A 346 -6.19 -8.16 -33.54
N SER A 347 -7.05 -8.10 -34.55
CA SER A 347 -7.19 -9.19 -35.51
C SER A 347 -5.79 -9.45 -36.05
N VAL A 348 -5.50 -10.71 -36.38
CA VAL A 348 -4.20 -11.10 -36.93
C VAL A 348 -3.77 -10.15 -38.07
N TRP A 349 -4.74 -9.61 -38.82
CA TRP A 349 -4.55 -8.56 -39.82
C TRP A 349 -3.79 -7.32 -39.32
N ASN A 350 -4.17 -6.79 -38.16
CA ASN A 350 -3.55 -5.61 -37.52
C ASN A 350 -2.15 -5.89 -36.95
N ARG A 351 -1.75 -7.17 -36.81
CA ARG A 351 -0.36 -7.54 -36.43
C ARG A 351 0.55 -7.73 -37.64
N ILE A 352 -0.02 -8.01 -38.82
CA ILE A 352 0.77 -8.29 -40.03
C ILE A 352 1.04 -7.02 -40.84
N HIS A 353 0.17 -6.00 -40.74
CA HIS A 353 0.19 -4.84 -41.64
C HIS A 353 0.38 -3.49 -40.92
N GLY A 354 0.72 -3.50 -39.63
CA GLY A 354 0.87 -2.30 -38.79
C GLY A 354 2.30 -1.97 -38.44
#